data_AF-A0A843SEY8-F1
#
_entry.id   AF-A0A843SEY8-F1
#
_cell.length_a   1.000
_cell.length_b   1.000
_cell.length_c   1.000
_cell.angle_alpha   90.00
_cell.angle_beta   90.00
_cell.angle_gamma   90.00
#
_symmetry.space_group_name_H-M   'P 1'
#
loop_
_entity.id
_entity.type
_entity.pdbx_description
1 polymer ?
#
loop_
_entity_poly.entity_id
_entity_poly.type
_entity_poly.pdbx_seq_one_letter_code
_entity_poly.pdbx_strand_id
1 'polypeptide(L)'
;MPTMISSGADLPATTGDAAPSNAWTCLQDWQRHGIQLAFVYSRSLGGLMQTGQGKLAQLGEQALTIETAGSRLLVMLAGARYEAGPQLFFTPDLLDRYQVEGIAVRLANHDWLFLSADTTAPRATLHAPVQ
;
A
#
# COMPACT_ATOMS: atom_id res chain seq x y z
N MET A 1 -28.72 -16.45 42.36
CA MET A 1 -27.31 -16.27 41.94
C MET A 1 -27.30 -16.05 40.43
N PRO A 2 -27.08 -14.83 39.91
CA PRO A 2 -26.84 -14.64 38.48
C PRO A 2 -25.33 -14.63 38.19
N THR A 3 -24.93 -15.42 37.20
CA THR A 3 -23.57 -15.50 36.68
C THR A 3 -23.16 -14.19 36.04
N MET A 4 -21.93 -13.77 36.33
CA MET A 4 -21.28 -12.56 35.87
C MET A 4 -20.28 -12.92 34.76
N ILE A 5 -20.19 -12.06 33.71
CA ILE A 5 -19.06 -11.78 32.79
C ILE A 5 -18.45 -12.96 31.97
N SER A 6 -17.99 -12.83 30.72
CA SER A 6 -17.27 -11.72 30.08
C SER A 6 -17.25 -11.95 28.56
N SER A 7 -17.67 -10.98 27.74
CA SER A 7 -17.39 -10.97 26.30
C SER A 7 -16.58 -9.71 25.98
N GLY A 8 -15.27 -9.80 26.24
CA GLY A 8 -14.29 -8.84 25.74
C GLY A 8 -14.01 -9.14 24.28
N ALA A 9 -14.81 -8.59 23.37
CA ALA A 9 -14.37 -8.36 22.02
C ALA A 9 -13.70 -6.97 22.03
N ASP A 10 -12.39 -6.95 22.31
CA ASP A 10 -11.54 -5.80 22.03
C ASP A 10 -11.51 -5.61 20.51
N LEU A 11 -12.49 -4.86 20.01
CA LEU A 11 -12.40 -4.21 18.71
C LEU A 11 -11.25 -3.20 18.83
N PRO A 12 -10.19 -3.26 18.02
CA PRO A 12 -9.17 -2.23 18.04
C PRO A 12 -9.86 -0.91 17.71
N ALA A 13 -9.76 0.01 18.67
CA ALA A 13 -10.32 1.35 18.61
C ALA A 13 -10.04 1.97 17.25
N THR A 14 -11.12 2.38 16.57
CA THR A 14 -11.07 3.33 15.46
C THR A 14 -10.27 4.53 15.92
N THR A 15 -9.00 4.57 15.52
CA THR A 15 -8.09 5.65 15.89
C THR A 15 -8.47 6.85 15.04
N GLY A 16 -9.11 7.82 15.69
CA GLY A 16 -9.41 9.12 15.13
C GLY A 16 -8.14 9.86 14.74
N ASP A 17 -8.28 10.74 13.75
CA ASP A 17 -7.46 11.91 13.45
C ASP A 17 -6.09 11.95 14.15
N ALA A 18 -5.14 11.19 13.61
CA ALA A 18 -3.73 11.36 13.91
C ALA A 18 -3.09 12.25 12.84
N ALA A 19 -2.20 13.15 13.29
CA ALA A 19 -1.36 14.09 12.54
C ALA A 19 -0.96 13.63 11.13
N PRO A 20 -0.65 14.53 10.16
CA PRO A 20 -0.11 14.12 8.86
C PRO A 20 0.98 13.08 9.09
N SER A 21 0.64 11.85 8.73
CA SER A 21 1.26 10.67 9.30
C SER A 21 2.71 10.62 8.82
N ASN A 22 3.59 10.00 9.60
CA ASN A 22 4.92 9.55 9.15
C ASN A 22 4.99 9.11 7.67
N ALA A 23 3.90 8.54 7.12
CA ALA A 23 3.71 8.25 5.71
C ALA A 23 3.93 9.44 4.77
N TRP A 24 3.30 10.59 4.99
CA TRP A 24 3.39 11.72 4.05
C TRP A 24 4.82 12.27 3.96
N THR A 25 5.47 12.45 5.12
CA THR A 25 6.89 12.85 5.18
C THR A 25 7.78 11.83 4.47
N CYS A 26 7.54 10.53 4.68
CA CYS A 26 8.28 9.47 4.02
C CYS A 26 8.10 9.48 2.49
N LEU A 27 6.87 9.72 1.98
CA LEU A 27 6.62 9.89 0.55
C LEU A 27 7.37 11.10 -0.03
N GLN A 28 7.39 12.22 0.70
CA GLN A 28 8.15 13.41 0.30
C GLN A 28 9.65 13.13 0.24
N ASP A 29 10.17 12.38 1.22
CA ASP A 29 11.58 11.99 1.24
C ASP A 29 11.91 11.06 0.07
N TRP A 30 11.08 10.04 -0.20
CA TRP A 30 11.25 9.15 -1.34
C TRP A 30 11.22 9.88 -2.68
N GLN A 31 10.33 10.86 -2.84
CA GLN A 31 10.28 11.72 -4.03
C GLN A 31 11.56 12.57 -4.13
N ARG A 32 11.96 13.24 -3.05
CA ARG A 32 13.14 14.12 -3.02
C ARG A 32 14.42 13.36 -3.38
N HIS A 33 14.54 12.12 -2.93
CA HIS A 33 15.69 11.26 -3.20
C HIS A 33 15.58 10.44 -4.49
N GLY A 34 14.46 10.51 -5.21
CA GLY A 34 14.25 9.77 -6.45
C GLY A 34 14.39 8.25 -6.27
N ILE A 35 13.90 7.74 -5.14
CA ILE A 35 14.00 6.32 -4.78
C ILE A 35 13.18 5.48 -5.76
N GLN A 36 13.76 4.36 -6.19
CA GLN A 36 13.03 3.35 -6.95
C GLN A 36 12.10 2.60 -6.00
N LEU A 37 10.79 2.69 -6.23
CA LEU A 37 9.76 2.06 -5.42
C LEU A 37 9.13 0.90 -6.17
N ALA A 38 8.81 -0.17 -5.45
CA ALA A 38 7.80 -1.13 -5.89
C ALA A 38 6.41 -0.53 -5.61
N PHE A 39 5.45 -0.76 -6.51
CA PHE A 39 4.08 -0.30 -6.32
C PHE A 39 3.05 -1.37 -6.69
N VAL A 40 1.91 -1.29 -6.01
CA VAL A 40 0.70 -2.06 -6.31
C VAL A 40 -0.47 -1.09 -6.32
N TYR A 41 -1.16 -0.97 -7.45
CA TYR A 41 -2.43 -0.29 -7.56
C TYR A 41 -3.53 -1.34 -7.75
N SER A 42 -4.55 -1.32 -6.91
CA SER A 42 -5.68 -2.25 -6.97
C SER A 42 -6.99 -1.49 -6.97
N ARG A 43 -7.86 -1.81 -7.92
CA ARG A 43 -9.20 -1.24 -7.96
C ARG A 43 -10.12 -1.93 -6.95
N SER A 44 -10.96 -1.12 -6.34
CA SER A 44 -12.14 -1.62 -5.63
C SER A 44 -12.91 -2.61 -6.51
N LEU A 45 -13.42 -3.68 -5.89
CA LEU A 45 -14.14 -4.80 -6.55
C LEU A 45 -13.29 -5.71 -7.44
N GLY A 46 -11.95 -5.64 -7.37
CA GLY A 46 -11.05 -6.65 -7.93
C GLY A 46 -10.92 -6.64 -9.46
N GLY A 47 -11.41 -5.60 -10.13
CA GLY A 47 -11.44 -5.55 -11.59
C GLY A 47 -10.09 -5.25 -12.26
N LEU A 48 -9.12 -4.68 -11.54
CA LEU A 48 -7.79 -4.36 -12.09
C LEU A 48 -6.75 -4.27 -10.97
N MET A 49 -5.62 -4.95 -11.16
CA MET A 49 -4.43 -4.82 -10.32
C MET A 49 -3.26 -4.50 -11.25
N GLN A 50 -2.59 -3.38 -11.01
CA GLN A 50 -1.38 -2.97 -11.72
C GLN A 50 -0.23 -2.96 -10.73
N THR A 51 0.83 -3.71 -11.03
CA THR A 51 2.03 -3.75 -10.21
C THR A 51 3.24 -3.35 -11.05
N GLY A 52 4.30 -2.90 -10.40
CA GLY A 52 5.51 -2.56 -11.10
C GLY A 52 6.51 -1.85 -10.22
N GLN A 53 7.50 -1.22 -10.86
CA GLN A 53 8.47 -0.38 -10.21
C GLN A 53 8.48 1.01 -10.87
N GLY A 54 8.62 2.05 -10.06
CA GLY A 54 8.71 3.42 -10.54
C GLY A 54 9.25 4.38 -9.49
N LYS A 55 9.42 5.64 -9.87
CA LYS A 55 9.81 6.72 -8.97
C LYS A 55 8.64 7.68 -8.80
N LEU A 56 8.54 8.31 -7.64
CA LEU A 56 7.62 9.44 -7.48
C LEU A 56 8.18 10.63 -8.24
N ALA A 57 7.60 10.92 -9.41
CA ALA A 57 7.99 12.09 -10.20
C ALA A 57 7.35 13.37 -9.64
N GLN A 58 6.11 13.26 -9.17
CA GLN A 58 5.39 14.37 -8.56
C GLN A 58 4.57 13.85 -7.38
N LEU A 59 4.60 14.58 -6.26
CA LEU A 59 3.74 14.38 -5.11
C LEU A 59 3.15 15.73 -4.71
N GLY A 60 1.83 15.80 -4.62
CA GLY A 60 1.10 16.95 -4.11
C GLY A 60 -0.16 16.50 -3.41
N GLU A 61 -0.82 17.40 -2.69
CA GLU A 61 -1.98 17.06 -1.85
C GLU A 61 -3.15 16.43 -2.63
N GLN A 62 -3.27 16.76 -3.92
CA GLN A 62 -4.38 16.32 -4.78
C GLN A 62 -4.05 15.14 -5.68
N ALA A 63 -2.76 14.91 -5.98
CA ALA A 63 -2.35 13.87 -6.90
C ALA A 63 -0.87 13.49 -6.70
N LEU A 64 -0.56 12.25 -7.05
CA LEU A 64 0.81 11.79 -7.23
C LEU A 64 1.01 11.21 -8.64
N THR A 65 2.24 11.28 -9.14
CA THR A 65 2.64 10.66 -10.40
C THR A 65 3.79 9.70 -10.16
N ILE A 66 3.60 8.45 -10.56
CA ILE A 66 4.66 7.44 -10.60
C ILE A 66 5.19 7.37 -12.03
N GLU A 67 6.48 7.65 -12.19
CA GLU A 67 7.18 7.47 -13.46
C GLU A 67 7.81 6.08 -13.50
N THR A 68 7.47 5.33 -14.54
CA THR A 68 8.01 4.00 -14.83
C THR A 68 8.86 4.05 -16.11
N ALA A 69 9.45 2.93 -16.52
CA ALA A 69 10.39 2.87 -17.65
C ALA A 69 9.84 3.37 -19.01
N GLY A 70 8.51 3.49 -19.17
CA GLY A 70 7.92 4.01 -20.42
C GLY A 70 6.53 4.60 -20.28
N SER A 71 6.02 4.76 -19.06
CA SER A 71 4.69 5.31 -18.81
C SER A 71 4.64 6.04 -17.47
N ARG A 72 3.59 6.85 -17.30
CA ARG A 72 3.31 7.57 -16.06
C ARG A 72 1.94 7.16 -15.54
N LEU A 73 1.90 6.79 -14.27
CA LEU A 73 0.65 6.53 -13.56
C LEU A 73 0.31 7.77 -12.73
N LEU A 74 -0.79 8.44 -13.08
CA LEU A 74 -1.36 9.54 -12.29
C LEU A 74 -2.41 8.97 -11.35
N VAL A 75 -2.28 9.24 -10.05
CA VAL A 75 -3.22 8.81 -9.01
C VAL A 75 -3.78 10.02 -8.29
N MET A 76 -5.10 10.11 -8.20
CA MET A 76 -5.79 11.19 -7.49
C MET A 76 -5.80 10.91 -5.98
N LEU A 77 -5.32 11.88 -5.20
CA LEU A 77 -5.16 11.80 -3.74
C LEU A 77 -6.21 12.57 -2.95
N ALA A 78 -7.11 13.30 -3.63
CA ALA A 78 -8.21 14.00 -2.97
C ALA A 78 -9.03 13.05 -2.08
N GLY A 79 -9.03 13.30 -0.78
CA GLY A 79 -9.70 12.45 0.22
C GLY A 79 -9.00 11.12 0.53
N ALA A 80 -7.75 10.94 0.09
CA ALA A 80 -6.97 9.75 0.40
C ALA A 80 -6.54 9.69 1.87
N ARG A 81 -6.37 8.47 2.38
CA ARG A 81 -5.85 8.18 3.72
C ARG A 81 -4.55 7.41 3.60
N TYR A 82 -3.60 7.72 4.48
CA TYR A 82 -2.25 7.19 4.42
C TYR A 82 -1.91 6.42 5.69
N GLU A 83 -1.32 5.25 5.52
CA GLU A 83 -0.87 4.39 6.60
C GLU A 83 0.56 3.94 6.29
N ALA A 84 1.49 4.22 7.21
CA ALA A 84 2.86 3.71 7.12
C ALA A 84 3.03 2.47 8.00
N GLY A 85 3.85 1.54 7.53
CA GLY A 85 4.23 0.34 8.24
C GLY A 85 4.03 -0.93 7.41
N PRO A 86 4.22 -2.10 8.02
CA PRO A 86 4.14 -3.38 7.32
C PRO A 86 2.72 -3.66 6.85
N GLN A 87 2.56 -3.94 5.55
CA GLN A 87 1.31 -4.37 4.94
C GLN A 87 1.35 -5.87 4.64
N LEU A 88 0.24 -6.56 4.86
CA LEU A 88 0.14 -7.99 4.66
C LEU A 88 -0.12 -8.32 3.18
N PHE A 89 0.72 -9.17 2.61
CA PHE A 89 0.54 -9.74 1.27
C PHE A 89 0.44 -11.26 1.37
N PHE A 90 -0.22 -11.85 0.38
CA PHE A 90 -0.33 -13.30 0.23
C PHE A 90 0.52 -13.77 -0.94
N THR A 91 1.00 -15.00 -0.86
CA THR A 91 1.55 -15.69 -2.01
C THR A 91 0.45 -15.92 -3.06
N PRO A 92 0.80 -16.08 -4.34
CA PRO A 92 -0.20 -16.28 -5.41
C PRO A 92 -1.10 -17.51 -5.20
N ASP A 93 -0.59 -18.56 -4.55
CA ASP A 93 -1.33 -19.77 -4.20
C ASP A 93 -2.16 -19.64 -2.90
N LEU A 94 -2.06 -18.50 -2.21
CA LEU A 94 -2.72 -18.19 -0.94
C LEU A 94 -2.34 -19.14 0.21
N LEU A 95 -1.25 -19.90 0.07
CA LEU A 95 -0.79 -20.82 1.11
C LEU A 95 0.00 -20.13 2.20
N ASP A 96 0.67 -19.03 1.87
CA ASP A 96 1.52 -18.27 2.77
C ASP A 96 1.22 -16.76 2.74
N ARG A 97 1.70 -16.08 3.77
CA ARG A 97 1.59 -14.63 3.91
C ARG A 97 2.91 -14.03 4.37
N TYR A 98 3.20 -12.82 3.92
CA TYR A 98 4.38 -12.08 4.29
C TYR A 98 4.03 -10.60 4.48
N GLN A 99 4.84 -9.89 5.25
CA GLN A 99 4.68 -8.47 5.48
C GLN A 99 5.71 -7.70 4.65
N VAL A 100 5.28 -6.59 4.06
CA VAL A 100 6.15 -5.70 3.30
C VAL A 100 6.06 -4.32 3.93
N GLU A 101 7.21 -3.80 4.35
CA GLU A 101 7.30 -2.42 4.84
C GLU A 101 6.99 -1.43 3.72
N GLY A 102 6.15 -0.45 4.00
CA GLY A 102 5.81 0.55 3.00
C GLY A 102 4.72 1.50 3.45
N ILE A 103 4.06 2.09 2.46
CA ILE A 103 2.99 3.07 2.64
C ILE A 103 1.79 2.60 1.86
N ALA A 104 0.71 2.33 2.59
CA ALA A 104 -0.61 2.12 2.04
C ALA A 104 -1.33 3.46 1.90
N VAL A 105 -1.95 3.64 0.73
CA VAL A 105 -2.77 4.80 0.39
C VAL A 105 -4.14 4.29 -0.02
N ARG A 106 -5.13 4.53 0.83
CA ARG A 106 -6.53 4.24 0.53
C ARG A 106 -7.14 5.45 -0.14
N LEU A 107 -7.56 5.29 -1.39
CA LEU A 107 -8.10 6.37 -2.21
C LEU A 107 -9.58 6.59 -1.90
N ALA A 108 -10.11 7.78 -2.20
CA ALA A 108 -11.50 8.12 -1.93
C ALA A 108 -12.50 7.26 -2.71
N ASN A 109 -12.11 6.75 -3.88
CA ASN A 109 -12.90 5.81 -4.68
C ASN A 109 -12.77 4.35 -4.18
N HIS A 110 -12.21 4.13 -2.99
CA HIS A 110 -11.93 2.83 -2.39
C HIS A 110 -10.88 1.97 -3.11
N ASP A 111 -10.21 2.52 -4.12
CA ASP A 111 -9.03 1.89 -4.69
C ASP A 111 -7.87 1.97 -3.68
N TRP A 112 -6.89 1.11 -3.88
CA TRP A 112 -5.70 1.01 -3.04
C TRP A 112 -4.44 1.22 -3.86
N LEU A 113 -3.53 2.02 -3.33
CA LEU A 113 -2.16 2.11 -3.78
C LEU A 113 -1.24 1.73 -2.63
N PHE A 114 -0.31 0.82 -2.87
CA PHE A 114 0.79 0.52 -1.97
C PHE A 114 2.12 0.89 -2.62
N LEU A 115 3.02 1.47 -1.83
CA LEU A 115 4.36 1.87 -2.23
C LEU A 115 5.38 1.32 -1.24
N SER A 116 6.47 0.74 -1.73
CA SER A 116 7.57 0.27 -0.88
C SER A 116 8.91 0.63 -1.49
N ALA A 117 9.83 1.10 -0.64
CA ALA A 117 11.24 1.26 -1.00
C ALA A 117 12.00 -0.07 -1.00
N ASP A 118 11.42 -1.11 -0.41
CA ASP A 118 11.94 -2.46 -0.52
C ASP A 118 11.56 -3.05 -1.88
N THR A 119 12.46 -2.88 -2.84
CA THR A 119 12.33 -3.47 -4.18
C THR A 119 12.62 -4.97 -4.21
N THR A 120 13.00 -5.56 -3.06
CA THR A 120 13.28 -7.00 -2.91
C THR A 120 12.07 -7.81 -2.44
N ALA A 121 10.94 -7.16 -2.11
CA ALA A 121 9.66 -7.82 -1.88
C ALA A 121 9.38 -8.83 -3.01
N PRO A 122 9.03 -10.08 -2.67
CA PRO A 122 9.45 -11.23 -3.43
C PRO A 122 8.95 -11.09 -4.86
N ARG A 123 9.90 -11.13 -5.80
CA ARG A 123 9.63 -11.67 -7.14
C ARG A 123 8.74 -12.88 -6.88
N ALA A 124 7.45 -12.77 -7.17
CA ALA A 124 6.61 -13.93 -7.30
C ALA A 124 7.41 -14.83 -8.23
N THR A 125 8.01 -15.88 -7.68
CA THR A 125 8.73 -16.87 -8.43
C THR A 125 7.66 -17.41 -9.36
N LEU A 126 7.63 -16.88 -10.58
CA LEU A 126 7.03 -17.51 -11.73
C LEU A 126 7.56 -18.93 -11.67
N HIS A 127 6.73 -19.85 -11.17
CA HIS A 127 7.00 -21.26 -11.28
C HIS A 127 7.33 -21.50 -12.74
N ALA A 128 8.59 -21.87 -13.01
CA ALA A 128 8.98 -22.34 -14.31
C ALA A 128 8.02 -23.46 -14.71
N PRO A 129 7.57 -23.52 -15.98
CA PRO A 129 6.79 -24.65 -16.42
C PRO A 129 7.62 -25.91 -16.20
N VAL A 130 7.06 -26.85 -15.45
CA VAL A 130 7.59 -28.21 -15.38
C VAL A 130 7.53 -28.75 -16.81
N GLN A 131 8.71 -29.07 -17.37
CA GLN A 131 8.84 -29.78 -18.65
C GLN A 131 8.39 -31.23 -18.51
#